data_AF-A0A2N9EDB9-F1
#
_entry.id   AF-A0A2N9EDB9-F1
#
_cell.length_a   1.000
_cell.length_b   1.000
_cell.length_c   1.000
_cell.angle_alpha   90.00
_cell.angle_beta   90.00
_cell.angle_gamma   90.00
#
_symmetry.space_group_name_H-M   'P 1'
#
loop_
_entity.id
_entity.type
_entity.pdbx_description
1 polymer ?
#
loop_
_entity_poly.entity_id
_entity_poly.type
_entity_poly.pdbx_seq_one_letter_code
_entity_poly.pdbx_strand_id
1 'polypeptide(L)'
;MPGQGLDKLDCTLPKGIWLRFDFDDSHPDLPALYLQGGSIIPLGPPHQHVGESNPSDDLTLLVALDECGKAEGSLFEDDGDGYEFTKGGYLLTRYVAELQSSVVTVRVSKTEGLWKRPKRRLHVQLLLGGGAMLDTWGMDGEVLQIVMPSEQEVHKLVSTSEKHYKTCLESAKRIPDIEEVSGQKGVELLRTPIELNNGYWNLKVVPWIGGRIISMTHLPSGTQWLQSKFDVNGYEEYSGTEYRSAGCSEEYNVIESSFSLGVDAKQP
;
A
#
# COMPACT_ATOMS: atom_id res chain seq x y z
N MET A 1 15.28 12.12 -22.09
CA MET A 1 15.81 13.31 -21.41
C MET A 1 15.97 12.94 -19.94
N PRO A 2 17.19 12.76 -19.42
CA PRO A 2 17.40 12.44 -18.00
C PRO A 2 17.20 13.71 -17.15
N GLY A 3 16.68 13.58 -15.92
CA GLY A 3 16.38 14.70 -15.03
C GLY A 3 14.91 15.17 -14.98
N GLN A 4 13.97 14.43 -15.57
CA GLN A 4 12.54 14.67 -15.31
C GLN A 4 12.13 13.84 -14.09
N GLY A 5 11.88 14.51 -12.97
CA GLY A 5 11.34 13.85 -11.77
C GLY A 5 9.93 13.32 -12.01
N LEU A 6 9.41 12.55 -11.05
CA LEU A 6 8.06 11.98 -11.11
C LEU A 6 6.98 13.04 -11.36
N ASP A 7 7.27 14.31 -11.05
CA ASP A 7 6.45 15.49 -11.32
C ASP A 7 6.12 15.73 -12.80
N LYS A 8 6.80 15.04 -13.74
CA LYS A 8 6.64 15.19 -15.20
C LYS A 8 6.22 13.91 -15.92
N LEU A 9 6.04 12.80 -15.21
CA LEU A 9 5.53 11.57 -15.81
C LEU A 9 4.00 11.64 -15.79
N ASP A 10 3.38 11.68 -16.98
CA ASP A 10 1.93 11.50 -17.12
C ASP A 10 1.57 10.05 -16.72
N CYS A 11 1.38 9.84 -15.42
CA CYS A 11 0.83 8.60 -14.90
C CYS A 11 -0.66 8.56 -15.25
N THR A 12 -1.02 7.74 -16.24
CA THR A 12 -2.42 7.43 -16.53
C THR A 12 -2.93 6.45 -15.48
N LEU A 13 -3.75 6.95 -14.55
CA LEU A 13 -4.37 6.13 -13.52
C LEU A 13 -5.51 5.28 -14.13
N PRO A 14 -5.74 4.06 -13.63
CA PRO A 14 -6.91 3.27 -14.01
C PRO A 14 -8.22 4.01 -13.73
N LYS A 15 -9.32 3.56 -14.35
CA LYS A 15 -10.65 4.14 -14.10
C LYS A 15 -11.01 4.13 -12.62
N GLY A 16 -11.59 5.22 -12.14
CA GLY A 16 -12.05 5.40 -10.76
C GLY A 16 -11.50 6.68 -10.13
N ILE A 17 -11.86 6.90 -8.87
CA ILE A 17 -11.31 7.99 -8.04
C ILE A 17 -9.97 7.53 -7.48
N TRP A 18 -8.96 8.41 -7.59
CA TRP A 18 -7.65 8.21 -6.98
C TRP A 18 -7.26 9.46 -6.21
N LEU A 19 -7.12 9.33 -4.90
CA LEU A 19 -6.78 10.43 -4.01
C LEU A 19 -5.29 10.38 -3.69
N ARG A 20 -4.57 11.42 -4.08
CA ARG A 20 -3.17 11.58 -3.71
C ARG A 20 -3.04 11.83 -2.21
N PHE A 21 -2.03 11.20 -1.60
CA PHE A 21 -1.63 11.46 -0.22
C PHE A 21 -0.10 11.38 -0.07
N ASP A 22 0.40 11.87 1.05
CA ASP A 22 1.77 11.75 1.51
C ASP A 22 1.77 11.67 3.04
N PHE A 23 2.96 11.60 3.66
CA PHE A 23 3.11 11.57 5.12
C PHE A 23 3.77 12.86 5.63
N ASP A 24 3.41 14.00 5.04
CA ASP A 24 4.02 15.32 5.31
C ASP A 24 5.52 15.37 4.95
N ASP A 25 5.95 14.49 4.05
CA ASP A 25 7.33 14.30 3.59
C ASP A 25 7.50 14.54 2.09
N SER A 26 6.50 15.17 1.45
CA SER A 26 6.42 15.42 0.02
C SER A 26 7.75 15.89 -0.62
N HIS A 27 8.31 15.05 -1.51
CA HIS A 27 9.61 15.28 -2.13
C HIS A 27 9.64 14.75 -3.59
N PRO A 28 10.33 15.42 -4.54
CA PRO A 28 10.40 15.00 -5.93
C PRO A 28 11.11 13.64 -6.16
N ASP A 29 11.95 13.21 -5.22
CA ASP A 29 12.61 11.90 -5.25
C ASP A 29 11.83 10.79 -4.51
N LEU A 30 10.68 11.12 -3.89
CA LEU A 30 9.80 10.12 -3.29
C LEU A 30 8.72 9.67 -4.28
N PRO A 31 8.21 8.43 -4.15
CA PRO A 31 7.12 7.96 -4.99
C PRO A 31 5.85 8.78 -4.75
N ALA A 32 5.12 9.07 -5.83
CA ALA A 32 3.78 9.63 -5.70
C ALA A 32 2.80 8.52 -5.28
N LEU A 33 2.13 8.71 -4.16
CA LEU A 33 1.16 7.75 -3.62
C LEU A 33 -0.26 8.19 -3.94
N TYR A 34 -1.09 7.23 -4.33
CA TYR A 34 -2.51 7.42 -4.62
C TYR A 34 -3.30 6.29 -3.98
N LEU A 35 -4.37 6.64 -3.27
CA LEU A 35 -5.32 5.69 -2.71
C LEU A 35 -6.58 5.66 -3.58
N GLN A 36 -6.97 4.46 -4.00
CA GLN A 36 -8.21 4.27 -4.75
C GLN A 36 -9.42 4.56 -3.86
N GLY A 37 -10.37 5.36 -4.35
CA GLY A 37 -11.65 5.59 -3.68
C GLY A 37 -12.38 4.27 -3.46
N GLY A 38 -13.01 4.13 -2.29
CA GLY A 38 -13.61 2.87 -1.84
C GLY A 38 -12.73 2.08 -0.86
N SER A 39 -11.52 2.57 -0.55
CA SER A 39 -10.53 1.82 0.22
C SER A 39 -10.29 2.42 1.60
N ILE A 40 -10.07 1.54 2.59
CA ILE A 40 -9.52 1.86 3.89
C ILE A 40 -8.22 1.08 4.07
N ILE A 41 -7.13 1.78 4.41
CA ILE A 41 -5.83 1.18 4.72
C ILE A 41 -5.55 1.33 6.21
N PRO A 42 -5.44 0.22 6.97
CA PRO A 42 -4.93 0.23 8.33
C PRO A 42 -3.42 0.46 8.37
N LEU A 43 -2.94 1.32 9.26
CA LEU A 43 -1.54 1.69 9.43
C LEU A 43 -1.18 1.63 10.93
N GLY A 44 -0.01 1.08 11.24
CA GLY A 44 0.60 1.17 12.57
C GLY A 44 1.62 2.31 12.66
N PRO A 45 2.20 2.55 13.84
CA PRO A 45 3.30 3.49 13.98
C PRO A 45 4.56 2.95 13.27
N PRO A 46 5.53 3.84 12.95
CA PRO A 46 6.79 3.41 12.36
C PRO A 46 7.59 2.56 13.35
N HIS A 47 8.00 1.38 12.90
CA HIS A 47 8.85 0.44 13.64
C HIS A 47 10.12 0.12 12.85
N GLN A 48 11.20 -0.26 13.55
CA GLN A 48 12.44 -0.71 12.92
C GLN A 48 12.33 -2.14 12.39
N HIS A 49 11.51 -2.97 13.04
CA HIS A 49 11.19 -4.33 12.61
C HIS A 49 9.80 -4.74 13.10
N VAL A 50 9.22 -5.78 12.47
CA VAL A 50 7.85 -6.24 12.75
C VAL A 50 7.64 -6.65 14.22
N GLY A 51 8.66 -7.24 14.86
CA GLY A 51 8.58 -7.64 16.27
C GLY A 51 8.54 -6.51 17.30
N GLU A 52 8.73 -5.23 16.91
CA GLU A 52 8.50 -4.10 17.82
C GLU A 52 7.02 -3.76 17.94
N SER A 53 6.20 -4.20 16.98
CA SER A 53 4.77 -3.89 16.97
C SER A 53 4.08 -4.48 18.20
N ASN A 54 3.23 -3.67 18.81
CA ASN A 54 2.44 -4.07 19.96
C ASN A 54 0.95 -4.00 19.59
N PRO A 55 0.13 -5.01 19.92
CA PRO A 55 -1.31 -4.93 19.72
C PRO A 55 -1.97 -3.68 20.35
N SER A 56 -1.39 -3.10 21.40
CA SER A 56 -1.89 -1.86 22.03
C SER A 56 -1.47 -0.57 21.32
N ASP A 57 -0.64 -0.63 20.28
CA ASP A 57 -0.21 0.55 19.53
C ASP A 57 -1.40 1.26 18.91
N ASP A 58 -1.28 2.58 18.74
CA ASP A 58 -2.29 3.39 18.08
C ASP A 58 -2.49 2.88 16.64
N LEU A 59 -3.74 2.62 16.26
CA LEU A 59 -4.11 2.21 14.91
C LEU A 59 -4.58 3.43 14.12
N THR A 60 -4.07 3.62 12.91
CA THR A 60 -4.55 4.63 11.98
C THR A 60 -5.33 3.98 10.85
N LEU A 61 -6.49 4.52 10.48
CA LEU A 61 -7.23 4.16 9.29
C LEU A 61 -7.16 5.31 8.29
N LEU A 62 -6.46 5.10 7.18
CA LEU A 62 -6.47 6.02 6.05
C LEU A 62 -7.65 5.68 5.13
N VAL A 63 -8.61 6.59 5.01
CA VAL A 63 -9.90 6.37 4.36
C VAL A 63 -10.01 7.20 3.08
N ALA A 64 -10.29 6.55 1.95
CA ALA A 64 -10.66 7.18 0.69
C ALA A 64 -12.07 6.74 0.30
N LEU A 65 -13.04 7.66 0.30
CA LEU A 65 -14.40 7.36 -0.13
C LEU A 65 -14.49 7.23 -1.66
N ASP A 66 -15.37 6.35 -2.13
CA ASP A 66 -15.73 6.22 -3.54
C ASP A 66 -16.80 7.25 -3.97
N GLU A 67 -17.26 7.16 -5.22
CA GLU A 67 -18.33 7.99 -5.79
C GLU A 67 -19.66 7.85 -5.04
N CYS A 68 -19.88 6.73 -4.35
CA CYS A 68 -21.06 6.46 -3.53
C CYS A 68 -20.88 6.88 -2.07
N GLY A 69 -19.75 7.50 -1.71
CA GLY A 69 -19.44 7.91 -0.35
C GLY A 69 -19.13 6.74 0.57
N LYS A 70 -18.62 5.62 0.04
CA LYS A 70 -18.31 4.41 0.81
C LYS A 70 -16.83 4.07 0.74
N ALA A 71 -16.34 3.38 1.76
CA ALA A 71 -15.04 2.72 1.73
C ALA A 71 -15.03 1.48 2.61
N GLU A 72 -14.21 0.51 2.27
CA GLU A 72 -13.99 -0.70 3.06
C GLU A 72 -12.51 -1.06 3.16
N GLY A 73 -12.15 -1.72 4.25
CA GLY A 73 -10.82 -2.27 4.46
C GLY A 73 -10.84 -3.32 5.54
N SER A 74 -9.79 -4.12 5.60
CA SER A 74 -9.67 -5.19 6.58
C SER A 74 -8.32 -5.17 7.27
N LEU A 75 -8.31 -5.48 8.55
CA LEU A 75 -7.10 -5.68 9.35
C LEU A 75 -7.11 -7.11 9.90
N PHE A 76 -6.05 -7.86 9.61
CA PHE A 76 -5.81 -9.20 10.14
C PHE A 76 -4.69 -9.13 11.18
N GLU A 77 -4.93 -9.73 12.35
CA GLU A 77 -4.00 -9.76 13.47
C GLU A 77 -3.98 -11.16 14.08
N ASP A 78 -2.81 -11.69 14.41
CA ASP A 78 -2.62 -12.95 15.11
C ASP A 78 -1.39 -12.87 16.03
N ASP A 79 -0.85 -14.02 16.45
CA ASP A 79 0.34 -14.10 17.31
C ASP A 79 1.64 -13.73 16.56
N GLY A 80 1.60 -13.53 15.24
CA GLY A 80 2.73 -13.20 14.38
C GLY A 80 3.66 -14.36 14.06
N ASP A 81 3.71 -15.39 14.91
CA ASP A 81 4.48 -16.63 14.70
C ASP A 81 3.64 -17.88 15.02
N GLY A 82 3.93 -18.97 14.33
CA GLY A 82 3.22 -20.25 14.46
C GLY A 82 1.93 -20.37 13.64
N TYR A 83 1.14 -21.41 13.96
CA TYR A 83 0.00 -21.84 13.14
C TYR A 83 -1.36 -21.69 13.84
N GLU A 84 -1.45 -20.94 14.93
CA GLU A 84 -2.68 -20.86 15.73
C GLU A 84 -3.83 -20.18 14.97
N PHE A 85 -3.52 -19.35 13.97
CA PHE A 85 -4.51 -18.80 13.04
C PHE A 85 -5.34 -19.88 12.33
N THR A 86 -4.76 -21.06 12.05
CA THR A 86 -5.48 -22.20 11.42
C THR A 86 -6.58 -22.76 12.30
N LYS A 87 -6.47 -22.57 13.62
CA LYS A 87 -7.47 -22.97 14.62
C LYS A 87 -8.39 -21.82 15.03
N GLY A 88 -8.29 -20.67 14.34
CA GLY A 88 -9.06 -19.48 14.63
C GLY A 88 -8.40 -18.50 15.59
N GLY A 89 -7.13 -18.70 15.98
CA GLY A 89 -6.35 -17.80 16.83
C GLY A 89 -5.90 -16.52 16.12
N TYR A 90 -6.81 -15.84 15.43
CA TYR A 90 -6.61 -14.57 14.76
C TYR A 90 -7.80 -13.65 15.02
N LEU A 91 -7.66 -12.38 14.63
CA LEU A 91 -8.68 -11.36 14.60
C LEU A 91 -8.70 -10.75 13.19
N LEU A 92 -9.77 -10.98 12.44
CA LEU A 92 -10.03 -10.28 11.19
C LEU A 92 -11.12 -9.23 11.42
N THR A 93 -10.73 -7.97 11.35
CA THR A 93 -11.66 -6.83 11.47
C THR A 93 -11.96 -6.25 10.11
N ARG A 94 -13.24 -6.16 9.75
CA ARG A 94 -13.69 -5.42 8.57
C ARG A 94 -14.19 -4.04 8.98
N TYR A 95 -13.53 -3.01 8.50
CA TYR A 95 -13.93 -1.62 8.68
C TYR A 95 -14.72 -1.15 7.47
N VAL A 96 -15.74 -0.34 7.72
CA VAL A 96 -16.51 0.35 6.69
C VAL A 96 -16.63 1.82 7.06
N ALA A 97 -16.55 2.67 6.06
CA ALA A 97 -16.85 4.09 6.14
C ALA A 97 -18.03 4.40 5.21
N GLU A 98 -19.03 5.13 5.71
CA GLU A 98 -20.20 5.52 4.93
C GLU A 98 -20.52 6.99 5.18
N LEU A 99 -20.55 7.78 4.11
CA LEU A 99 -21.02 9.15 4.12
C LEU A 99 -22.55 9.17 4.06
N GLN A 100 -23.17 9.76 5.07
CA GLN A 100 -24.61 10.00 5.12
C GLN A 100 -24.87 11.47 5.39
N SER A 101 -25.54 12.13 4.45
CA SER A 101 -25.77 13.58 4.45
C SER A 101 -24.46 14.39 4.51
N SER A 102 -23.95 14.66 5.71
CA SER A 102 -22.71 15.43 5.94
C SER A 102 -21.86 14.82 7.04
N VAL A 103 -22.05 13.54 7.35
CA VAL A 103 -21.27 12.84 8.38
C VAL A 103 -20.74 11.54 7.79
N VAL A 104 -19.42 11.37 7.85
CA VAL A 104 -18.77 10.09 7.55
C VAL A 104 -18.73 9.29 8.83
N THR A 105 -19.39 8.14 8.81
CA THR A 105 -19.38 7.20 9.93
C THR A 105 -18.43 6.05 9.62
N VAL A 106 -17.43 5.85 10.48
CA VAL A 106 -16.49 4.73 10.41
C VAL A 106 -16.81 3.75 11.52
N ARG A 107 -16.97 2.47 11.17
CA ARG A 107 -17.35 1.41 12.12
C ARG A 107 -16.80 0.05 11.70
N VAL A 108 -16.78 -0.88 12.65
CA VAL A 108 -16.55 -2.29 12.36
C VAL A 108 -17.84 -2.92 11.85
N SER A 109 -17.82 -3.47 10.63
CA SER A 109 -18.96 -4.18 10.04
C SER A 109 -18.99 -5.65 10.39
N LYS A 110 -17.81 -6.28 10.53
CA LYS A 110 -17.66 -7.70 10.84
C LYS A 110 -16.37 -7.93 11.62
N THR A 111 -16.40 -8.90 12.52
CA THR A 111 -15.23 -9.43 13.23
C THR A 111 -15.24 -10.95 13.13
N GLU A 112 -14.09 -11.54 12.79
CA GLU A 112 -13.92 -12.99 12.63
C GLU A 112 -12.69 -13.45 13.42
N GLY A 113 -12.70 -14.71 13.85
CA GLY A 113 -11.64 -15.30 14.68
C GLY A 113 -11.88 -15.19 16.19
N LEU A 114 -11.00 -15.81 16.96
CA LEU A 114 -11.09 -15.97 18.42
C LEU A 114 -10.11 -15.06 19.17
N TRP A 115 -9.18 -14.40 18.47
CA TRP A 115 -8.24 -13.47 19.07
C TRP A 115 -8.97 -12.24 19.59
N LYS A 116 -8.61 -11.83 20.81
CA LYS A 116 -9.30 -10.74 21.50
C LYS A 116 -8.84 -9.40 20.93
N ARG A 117 -9.80 -8.54 20.54
CA ARG A 117 -9.51 -7.16 20.13
C ARG A 117 -8.69 -6.42 21.20
N PRO A 118 -7.53 -5.86 20.84
CA PRO A 118 -6.75 -5.05 21.77
C PRO A 118 -7.47 -3.73 22.08
N LYS A 119 -7.23 -3.19 23.28
CA LYS A 119 -7.71 -1.86 23.66
C LYS A 119 -6.66 -0.84 23.25
N ARG A 120 -6.88 -0.18 22.12
CA ARG A 120 -6.00 0.84 21.55
C ARG A 120 -6.79 2.03 21.02
N ARG A 121 -6.10 3.16 20.85
CA ARG A 121 -6.68 4.32 20.18
C ARG A 121 -6.76 4.08 18.68
N LEU A 122 -7.75 4.70 18.06
CA LEU A 122 -7.98 4.69 16.64
C LEU A 122 -7.92 6.12 16.11
N HIS A 123 -7.02 6.38 15.16
CA HIS A 123 -6.95 7.63 14.39
C HIS A 123 -7.59 7.39 13.03
N VAL A 124 -8.68 8.05 12.71
CA VAL A 124 -9.26 7.98 11.37
C VAL A 124 -8.82 9.21 10.60
N GLN A 125 -8.16 9.01 9.47
CA GLN A 125 -7.73 10.05 8.54
C GLN A 125 -8.52 9.90 7.23
N LEU A 126 -9.40 10.85 6.95
CA LEU A 126 -10.24 10.89 5.76
C LEU A 126 -9.62 11.77 4.69
N LEU A 127 -9.31 11.19 3.52
CA LEU A 127 -8.80 11.92 2.37
C LEU A 127 -9.93 12.73 1.69
N LEU A 128 -9.70 14.03 1.50
CA LEU A 128 -10.60 14.93 0.78
C LEU A 128 -10.15 15.19 -0.67
N GLY A 129 -8.88 14.93 -0.98
CA GLY A 129 -8.25 15.20 -2.28
C GLY A 129 -7.12 16.23 -2.19
N GLY A 130 -6.25 16.24 -3.20
CA GLY A 130 -5.09 17.14 -3.26
C GLY A 130 -4.04 16.96 -2.14
N GLY A 131 -4.17 15.92 -1.31
CA GLY A 131 -3.40 15.72 -0.07
C GLY A 131 -4.09 16.27 1.20
N ALA A 132 -5.23 16.95 1.08
CA ALA A 132 -5.97 17.43 2.23
C ALA A 132 -6.69 16.27 2.95
N MET A 133 -6.68 16.31 4.28
CA MET A 133 -7.30 15.30 5.13
C MET A 133 -8.13 15.95 6.24
N LEU A 134 -9.14 15.22 6.71
CA LEU A 134 -9.78 15.45 8.01
C LEU A 134 -9.44 14.29 8.91
N ASP A 135 -9.38 14.53 10.21
CA ASP A 135 -9.09 13.47 11.15
C ASP A 135 -9.92 13.52 12.43
N THR A 136 -10.05 12.36 13.07
CA THR A 136 -10.67 12.22 14.38
C THR A 136 -10.05 11.06 15.14
N TRP A 137 -10.10 11.14 16.47
CA TRP A 137 -9.60 10.11 17.36
C TRP A 137 -10.74 9.43 18.11
N GLY A 138 -10.59 8.14 18.38
CA GLY A 138 -11.50 7.35 19.20
C GLY A 138 -10.84 6.06 19.66
N MET A 139 -11.65 5.06 19.97
CA MET A 139 -11.19 3.74 20.38
C MET A 139 -11.48 2.69 19.30
N ASP A 140 -10.54 1.76 19.11
CA ASP A 140 -10.76 0.67 18.15
C ASP A 140 -11.95 -0.22 18.55
N GLY A 141 -12.82 -0.50 17.58
CA GLY A 141 -14.09 -1.22 17.77
C GLY A 141 -15.30 -0.33 18.03
N GLU A 142 -15.12 0.96 18.30
CA GLU A 142 -16.24 1.91 18.45
C GLU A 142 -16.63 2.56 17.12
N VAL A 143 -17.77 3.26 17.12
CA VAL A 143 -18.24 4.04 15.97
C VAL A 143 -17.66 5.44 16.06
N LEU A 144 -16.88 5.83 15.05
CA LEU A 144 -16.29 7.17 14.94
C LEU A 144 -17.02 7.96 13.85
N GLN A 145 -17.17 9.26 14.06
CA GLN A 145 -17.85 10.15 13.13
C GLN A 145 -16.97 11.35 12.79
N ILE A 146 -16.90 11.68 11.51
CA ILE A 146 -16.27 12.89 10.99
C ILE A 146 -17.36 13.73 10.35
N VAL A 147 -17.55 14.95 10.85
CA VAL A 147 -18.47 15.91 10.24
C VAL A 147 -17.79 16.52 9.03
N MET A 148 -18.41 16.39 7.87
CA MET A 148 -17.94 16.99 6.64
C MET A 148 -18.15 18.52 6.71
N PRO A 149 -17.11 19.32 6.48
CA PRO A 149 -17.24 20.76 6.37
C PRO A 149 -17.99 21.13 5.08
N SER A 150 -18.35 22.41 4.94
CA SER A 150 -19.01 22.89 3.74
C SER A 150 -18.15 22.71 2.48
N GLU A 151 -18.77 22.61 1.30
CA GLU A 151 -18.02 22.45 0.04
C GLU A 151 -16.97 23.55 -0.19
N GLN A 152 -17.26 24.78 0.25
CA GLN A 152 -16.33 25.91 0.16
C GLN A 152 -15.11 25.71 1.06
N GLU A 153 -15.30 25.18 2.26
CA GLU A 153 -14.23 24.87 3.19
C GLU A 153 -13.39 23.68 2.69
N VAL A 154 -14.02 22.63 2.16
CA VAL A 154 -13.33 21.52 1.51
C VAL A 154 -12.46 22.03 0.36
N HIS A 155 -13.02 22.83 -0.55
CA HIS A 155 -12.27 23.40 -1.67
C HIS A 155 -11.08 24.24 -1.19
N LYS A 156 -11.27 25.02 -0.11
CA LYS A 156 -10.19 25.81 0.50
C LYS A 156 -9.09 24.89 1.04
N LEU A 157 -9.42 23.85 1.78
CA LEU A 157 -8.46 22.88 2.34
C LEU A 157 -7.65 22.20 1.23
N VAL A 158 -8.33 21.68 0.21
CA VAL A 158 -7.70 21.06 -0.97
C VAL A 158 -6.75 22.04 -1.65
N SER A 159 -7.21 23.26 -1.93
CA SER A 159 -6.38 24.26 -2.61
C SER A 159 -5.15 24.68 -1.80
N THR A 160 -5.26 24.71 -0.46
CA THR A 160 -4.13 25.00 0.43
C THR A 160 -3.13 23.85 0.41
N SER A 161 -3.60 22.61 0.51
CA SER A 161 -2.75 21.42 0.46
C SER A 161 -2.01 21.29 -0.88
N GLU A 162 -2.70 21.52 -2.00
CA GLU A 162 -2.07 21.50 -3.32
C GLU A 162 -1.01 22.59 -3.51
N LYS A 163 -1.26 23.79 -2.97
CA LYS A 163 -0.25 24.87 -2.98
C LYS A 163 0.96 24.49 -2.15
N HIS A 164 0.75 23.97 -0.94
CA HIS A 164 1.82 23.51 -0.07
C HIS A 164 2.68 22.45 -0.76
N TYR A 165 2.04 21.43 -1.33
CA TYR A 165 2.70 20.40 -2.13
C TYR A 165 3.58 20.98 -3.25
N LYS A 166 3.05 21.91 -4.05
CA LYS A 166 3.81 22.56 -5.13
C LYS A 166 5.02 23.33 -4.58
N THR A 167 4.83 24.07 -3.49
CA THR A 167 5.93 24.79 -2.82
C THR A 167 7.01 23.82 -2.31
N CYS A 168 6.63 22.68 -1.74
CA CYS A 168 7.58 21.65 -1.30
C CYS A 168 8.38 21.10 -2.50
N LEU A 169 7.70 20.76 -3.61
CA LEU A 169 8.38 20.28 -4.81
C LEU A 169 9.33 21.31 -5.44
N GLU A 170 8.96 22.58 -5.46
CA GLU A 170 9.76 23.66 -6.05
C GLU A 170 10.99 24.02 -5.19
N SER A 171 10.87 23.90 -3.87
CA SER A 171 11.95 24.23 -2.93
C SER A 171 12.88 23.06 -2.61
N ALA A 172 12.45 21.82 -2.86
CA ALA A 172 13.21 20.62 -2.56
C ALA A 172 14.48 20.50 -3.43
N LYS A 173 15.59 20.15 -2.79
CA LYS A 173 16.84 19.82 -3.47
C LYS A 173 16.78 18.38 -3.97
N ARG A 174 16.67 18.21 -5.28
CA ARG A 174 16.71 16.88 -5.93
C ARG A 174 18.07 16.23 -5.72
N ILE A 175 18.07 14.93 -5.47
CA ILE A 175 19.29 14.13 -5.44
C ILE A 175 19.78 14.00 -6.90
N PRO A 176 20.97 14.54 -7.23
CA PRO A 176 21.43 14.58 -8.62
C PRO A 176 21.60 13.16 -9.19
N ASP A 177 21.27 12.99 -10.47
CA ASP A 177 21.49 11.73 -11.20
C ASP A 177 22.98 11.40 -11.36
N ILE A 178 23.84 12.43 -11.28
CA ILE A 178 25.30 12.36 -11.40
C ILE A 178 25.91 13.25 -10.30
N GLU A 179 26.73 12.67 -9.42
CA GLU A 179 27.58 13.44 -8.51
C GLU A 179 28.90 13.80 -9.22
N GLU A 180 29.10 15.07 -9.57
CA GLU A 180 30.43 15.58 -9.92
C GLU A 180 31.25 15.77 -8.65
N VAL A 181 32.15 14.83 -8.34
CA VAL A 181 33.11 15.00 -7.25
C VAL A 181 34.37 15.66 -7.80
N SER A 182 34.63 16.91 -7.41
CA SER A 182 35.95 17.51 -7.53
C SER A 182 36.91 16.89 -6.49
N GLY A 183 37.56 15.79 -6.86
CA GLY A 183 38.85 15.36 -6.33
C GLY A 183 38.87 14.56 -5.02
N GLN A 184 39.22 13.27 -5.11
CA GLN A 184 40.27 12.67 -4.29
C GLN A 184 40.71 11.32 -4.86
N LYS A 185 42.03 11.12 -4.97
CA LYS A 185 42.67 9.88 -5.43
C LYS A 185 42.28 8.70 -4.54
N GLY A 186 41.38 7.87 -5.03
CA GLY A 186 41.00 6.56 -4.52
C GLY A 186 40.16 5.87 -5.59
N VAL A 187 40.28 4.54 -5.72
CA VAL A 187 39.69 3.72 -6.79
C VAL A 187 38.31 4.24 -7.23
N GLU A 188 38.25 4.82 -8.43
CA GLU A 188 37.05 5.40 -9.01
C GLU A 188 36.03 4.29 -9.26
N LEU A 189 35.09 4.11 -8.32
CA LEU A 189 33.87 3.37 -8.60
C LEU A 189 33.08 4.19 -9.62
N LEU A 190 32.75 3.59 -10.77
CA LEU A 190 31.92 4.21 -11.80
C LEU A 190 30.57 4.61 -11.19
N ARG A 191 30.40 5.89 -10.84
CA ARG A 191 29.12 6.47 -10.38
C ARG A 191 28.22 6.88 -11.55
N THR A 192 28.49 6.37 -12.75
CA THR A 192 27.63 6.59 -13.92
C THR A 192 26.42 5.66 -13.85
N PRO A 193 25.20 6.16 -14.07
CA PRO A 193 24.01 5.33 -14.20
C PRO A 193 24.23 4.22 -15.24
N ILE A 194 23.92 2.99 -14.86
CA ILE A 194 23.90 1.83 -15.76
C ILE A 194 22.45 1.36 -15.96
N GLU A 195 22.17 0.83 -17.15
CA GLU A 195 20.88 0.20 -17.45
C GLU A 195 21.05 -1.31 -17.44
N LEU A 196 20.22 -2.00 -16.66
CA LEU A 196 20.12 -3.45 -16.58
C LEU A 196 18.78 -3.86 -17.21
N ASN A 197 18.82 -4.79 -18.16
CA ASN A 197 17.64 -5.29 -18.84
C ASN A 197 17.67 -6.82 -18.85
N ASN A 198 16.58 -7.45 -18.44
CA ASN A 198 16.42 -8.91 -18.44
C ASN A 198 15.18 -9.37 -19.24
N GLY A 199 14.72 -8.58 -20.20
CA GLY A 199 13.54 -8.86 -21.04
C GLY A 199 12.19 -8.69 -20.32
N TYR A 200 12.15 -8.87 -19.00
CA TYR A 200 10.97 -8.65 -18.15
C TYR A 200 10.98 -7.30 -17.43
N TRP A 201 12.16 -6.74 -17.19
CA TRP A 201 12.35 -5.49 -16.46
C TRP A 201 13.45 -4.66 -17.11
N ASN A 202 13.25 -3.34 -17.11
CA ASN A 202 14.30 -2.37 -17.34
C ASN A 202 14.58 -1.64 -16.01
N LEU A 203 15.82 -1.74 -15.53
CA LEU A 203 16.26 -1.19 -14.26
C LEU A 203 17.42 -0.22 -14.52
N LYS A 204 17.27 1.04 -14.09
CA LYS A 204 18.36 2.03 -14.13
C LYS A 204 18.90 2.24 -12.73
N VAL A 205 20.20 2.03 -12.54
CA VAL A 205 20.85 2.09 -11.23
C VAL A 205 22.16 2.85 -11.26
N VAL A 206 22.52 3.49 -10.15
CA VAL A 206 23.87 4.03 -9.90
C VAL A 206 24.61 3.05 -8.99
N PRO A 207 25.66 2.36 -9.47
CA PRO A 207 26.37 1.36 -8.68
C PRO A 207 27.40 2.02 -7.75
N TRP A 208 27.16 1.96 -6.43
CA TRP A 208 28.13 2.30 -5.37
C TRP A 208 27.75 1.56 -4.07
N ILE A 209 28.54 1.69 -2.99
CA ILE A 209 28.21 1.06 -1.69
C ILE A 209 26.86 1.62 -1.20
N GLY A 210 25.82 0.79 -1.21
CA GLY A 210 24.43 1.15 -0.92
C GLY A 210 23.52 1.17 -2.15
N GLY A 211 24.05 1.50 -3.34
CA GLY A 211 23.31 1.53 -4.61
C GLY A 211 22.15 2.54 -4.65
N ARG A 212 21.82 3.07 -5.84
CA ARG A 212 20.59 3.86 -6.05
C ARG A 212 19.81 3.32 -7.23
N ILE A 213 18.55 2.95 -7.03
CA ILE A 213 17.62 2.68 -8.13
C ILE A 213 17.04 4.02 -8.59
N ILE A 214 17.29 4.39 -9.84
CA ILE A 214 16.72 5.60 -10.48
C ILE A 214 15.31 5.30 -10.98
N SER A 215 15.13 4.13 -11.61
CA SER A 215 13.84 3.69 -12.12
C SER A 215 13.82 2.18 -12.30
N MET A 216 12.68 1.56 -12.05
CA MET A 216 12.42 0.17 -12.42
C MET A 216 11.08 0.09 -13.14
N THR A 217 11.11 -0.40 -14.37
CA THR A 217 9.91 -0.52 -15.21
C THR A 217 9.68 -1.99 -15.54
N HIS A 218 8.51 -2.52 -15.18
CA HIS A 218 8.07 -3.82 -15.69
C HIS A 218 7.72 -3.67 -17.16
N LEU A 219 8.30 -4.53 -18.00
CA LEU A 219 7.87 -4.66 -19.39
C LEU A 219 6.64 -5.58 -19.41
N PRO A 220 5.59 -5.27 -20.18
CA PRO A 220 4.41 -6.13 -20.28
C PRO A 220 4.80 -7.54 -20.72
N SER A 221 4.90 -8.46 -19.77
CA SER A 221 5.34 -9.83 -19.98
C SER A 221 4.19 -10.82 -20.18
N GLY A 222 2.94 -10.35 -20.03
CA GLY A 222 1.76 -11.22 -19.93
C GLY A 222 1.68 -11.97 -18.58
N THR A 223 2.67 -11.82 -17.72
CA THR A 223 2.70 -12.40 -16.36
C THR A 223 2.16 -11.38 -15.37
N GLN A 224 1.00 -11.68 -14.80
CA GLN A 224 0.44 -10.92 -13.70
C GLN A 224 1.02 -11.50 -12.40
N TRP A 225 1.79 -10.71 -11.64
CA TRP A 225 2.17 -11.09 -10.28
C TRP A 225 0.94 -10.93 -9.39
N LEU A 226 0.16 -12.01 -9.27
CA LEU A 226 -0.78 -12.19 -8.17
C LEU A 226 0.03 -12.53 -6.92
N GLN A 227 -0.36 -11.88 -5.81
CA GLN A 227 0.00 -12.28 -4.46
C GLN A 227 -0.45 -13.74 -4.26
N SER A 228 0.55 -14.63 -4.09
CA SER A 228 0.48 -16.09 -3.97
C SER A 228 -0.37 -16.85 -5.00
N LYS A 229 0.13 -18.03 -5.40
CA LYS A 229 -0.65 -19.00 -6.18
C LYS A 229 -0.39 -20.39 -5.63
N PHE A 230 -1.45 -21.05 -5.20
CA PHE A 230 -1.45 -22.48 -4.93
C PHE A 230 -1.34 -23.22 -6.27
N ASP A 231 -0.42 -24.18 -6.36
CA ASP A 231 -0.40 -25.16 -7.45
C ASP A 231 -0.37 -26.59 -6.89
N VAL A 232 -0.97 -27.50 -7.64
CA VAL A 232 -1.65 -28.71 -7.15
C VAL A 232 -0.75 -29.78 -6.50
N ASN A 233 0.58 -29.66 -6.54
CA ASN A 233 1.49 -30.71 -6.03
C ASN A 233 2.68 -30.20 -5.20
N GLY A 234 2.61 -29.02 -4.57
CA GLY A 234 3.60 -28.66 -3.56
C GLY A 234 3.85 -27.17 -3.37
N TYR A 235 4.43 -26.85 -2.21
CA TYR A 235 4.90 -25.54 -1.78
C TYR A 235 6.39 -25.42 -2.07
N GLU A 236 6.85 -24.28 -2.59
CA GLU A 236 8.29 -24.02 -2.75
C GLU A 236 8.60 -22.54 -2.41
N GLU A 237 9.48 -22.34 -1.42
CA GLU A 237 9.97 -21.02 -1.00
C GLU A 237 11.49 -20.93 -1.11
N TYR A 238 11.97 -19.76 -1.53
CA TYR A 238 13.40 -19.42 -1.62
C TYR A 238 13.67 -18.18 -0.77
N SER A 239 14.56 -18.30 0.22
CA SER A 239 14.87 -17.24 1.19
C SER A 239 16.15 -16.44 0.88
N GLY A 240 16.76 -16.61 -0.31
CA GLY A 240 17.97 -15.87 -0.69
C GLY A 240 18.32 -15.87 -2.18
N THR A 241 19.25 -14.99 -2.58
CA THR A 241 19.71 -14.79 -3.97
C THR A 241 20.74 -15.80 -4.47
N GLU A 242 21.11 -16.80 -3.68
CA GLU A 242 22.06 -17.85 -4.08
C GLU A 242 21.35 -19.03 -4.73
N TYR A 243 21.91 -19.55 -5.83
CA TYR A 243 21.37 -20.73 -6.51
C TYR A 243 21.50 -21.96 -5.60
N ARG A 244 20.35 -22.50 -5.18
CA ARG A 244 20.16 -23.64 -4.23
C ARG A 244 20.37 -23.30 -2.76
N SER A 245 19.73 -22.24 -2.27
CA SER A 245 19.39 -22.15 -0.85
C SER A 245 18.41 -23.28 -0.46
N ALA A 246 18.51 -23.79 0.76
CA ALA A 246 17.73 -24.95 1.21
C ALA A 246 16.24 -24.62 1.33
N GLY A 247 15.46 -24.99 0.32
CA GLY A 247 13.99 -24.98 0.35
C GLY A 247 13.44 -26.31 0.87
N CYS A 248 12.27 -26.27 1.50
CA CYS A 248 11.54 -27.45 1.97
C CYS A 248 10.40 -27.76 0.98
N SER A 249 10.28 -29.02 0.54
CA SER A 249 9.19 -29.49 -0.31
C SER A 249 8.38 -30.57 0.43
N GLU A 250 7.06 -30.41 0.46
CA GLU A 250 6.13 -31.43 0.92
C GLU A 250 5.05 -31.68 -0.15
N GLU A 251 4.81 -32.96 -0.49
CA GLU A 251 3.78 -33.39 -1.43
C GLU A 251 2.45 -33.67 -0.70
N TYR A 252 1.34 -33.23 -1.29
CA TYR A 252 -0.01 -33.64 -0.88
C TYR A 252 -0.87 -33.91 -2.13
N ASN A 253 -1.91 -34.75 -1.98
CA ASN A 253 -2.84 -35.09 -3.06
C ASN A 253 -4.20 -34.40 -2.87
N VAL A 254 -4.66 -33.67 -3.88
CA VAL A 254 -5.98 -33.01 -3.91
C VAL A 254 -7.02 -33.93 -4.57
N ILE A 255 -8.16 -34.16 -3.91
CA ILE A 255 -9.29 -34.91 -4.48
C ILE A 255 -10.33 -33.92 -5.00
N GLU A 256 -10.52 -33.84 -6.31
CA GLU A 256 -11.57 -33.00 -6.93
C GLU A 256 -12.97 -33.62 -6.74
N SER A 257 -13.93 -32.79 -6.33
CA SER A 257 -15.36 -33.10 -6.42
C SER A 257 -16.08 -31.96 -7.14
N SER A 258 -16.78 -32.27 -8.23
CA SER A 258 -17.46 -31.29 -9.07
C SER A 258 -18.89 -31.03 -8.57
N PHE A 259 -19.19 -29.77 -8.24
CA PHE A 259 -20.56 -29.29 -8.08
C PHE A 259 -21.02 -28.65 -9.39
N SER A 260 -22.03 -29.22 -10.04
CA SER A 260 -22.72 -28.64 -11.19
C SER A 260 -24.09 -28.08 -10.77
N LEU A 261 -24.35 -26.82 -11.10
CA LEU A 261 -25.70 -26.23 -11.02
C LEU A 261 -25.95 -25.38 -12.27
N GLY A 262 -26.92 -25.84 -13.07
CA GLY A 262 -27.38 -25.18 -14.29
C GLY A 262 -28.29 -26.10 -15.11
N VAL A 263 -29.56 -26.12 -14.72
CA VAL A 263 -30.67 -26.80 -15.42
C VAL A 263 -30.89 -26.16 -16.78
N ASP A 264 -30.97 -26.97 -17.84
CA ASP A 264 -31.77 -26.61 -19.02
C ASP A 264 -32.52 -27.84 -19.55
N ALA A 265 -33.83 -27.68 -19.63
CA ALA A 265 -34.76 -28.71 -20.05
C ALA A 265 -34.87 -28.75 -21.58
N LYS A 266 -34.80 -29.96 -22.17
CA LYS A 266 -35.65 -30.39 -23.29
C LYS A 266 -35.50 -31.89 -23.56
N GLN A 267 -36.54 -32.64 -23.20
CA GLN A 267 -36.94 -33.93 -23.78
C GLN A 267 -37.36 -33.74 -25.26
N PRO A 268 -37.31 -34.76 -26.13
CA PRO A 268 -37.91 -36.09 -25.93
C PRO A 268 -36.93 -37.27 -25.87
#